data_AF-I4AMM0-F1
#
_entry.id   AF-I4AMM0-F1
#
_cell.length_a   1.000
_cell.length_b   1.000
_cell.length_c   1.000
_cell.angle_alpha   90.00
_cell.angle_beta   90.00
_cell.angle_gamma   90.00
#
_symmetry.space_group_name_H-M   'P 1'
#
loop_
_entity.id
_entity.type
_entity.pdbx_description
1 polymer ?
#
loop_
_entity_poly.entity_id
_entity_poly.type
_entity_poly.pdbx_seq_one_letter_code
_entity_poly.pdbx_strand_id
1 'polypeptide(L)'
;MEQSNHTIENQIEEAKYQLRVEIAEKCLMEDAPINFIMKICSLTKKEVTVITRSMKRKEYLISKEKRDKKQREMELKKKEQKFKKQDTQTNNFKQIERGHTTYNKEKRQREADIQREIAAENTRLLLQKLKNDEINKQQKIKDKEEAEILREQELKKRIKRIKKESKVSKTSKEITKITKVKKEFLEDENTLSRKQKMIASVGNCYLRGLDIKQAVIFSRASKEDVERIYNSFKNK
;
A
#
# COMPACT_ATOMS: atom_id res chain seq x y z
N MET A 1 -77.64 -20.10 -55.13
CA MET A 1 -78.18 -19.94 -53.76
C MET A 1 -78.39 -21.27 -53.03
N GLU A 2 -78.32 -22.43 -53.69
CA GLU A 2 -78.57 -23.73 -53.03
C GLU A 2 -77.36 -24.28 -52.23
N GLN A 3 -76.13 -23.98 -52.64
CA GLN A 3 -74.91 -24.45 -51.95
C GLN A 3 -74.72 -23.85 -50.55
N SER A 4 -75.21 -22.62 -50.30
CA SER A 4 -75.12 -21.99 -48.98
C SER A 4 -76.09 -22.60 -47.97
N ASN A 5 -77.27 -23.04 -48.42
CA ASN A 5 -78.29 -23.62 -47.54
C ASN A 5 -77.86 -24.99 -47.00
N HIS A 6 -77.25 -25.81 -47.86
CA HIS A 6 -76.72 -27.12 -47.45
C HIS A 6 -75.57 -27.00 -46.43
N THR A 7 -74.80 -25.91 -46.50
CA THR A 7 -73.72 -25.62 -45.54
C THR A 7 -74.28 -25.23 -44.17
N ILE A 8 -75.37 -24.47 -44.13
CA ILE A 8 -76.05 -24.04 -42.89
C ILE A 8 -76.73 -25.23 -42.20
N GLU A 9 -77.40 -26.11 -42.96
CA GLU A 9 -78.02 -27.32 -42.41
C GLU A 9 -76.98 -28.25 -41.76
N ASN A 10 -75.83 -28.43 -42.41
CA ASN A 10 -74.72 -29.22 -41.86
C ASN A 10 -74.16 -28.60 -40.57
N GLN A 11 -74.02 -27.27 -40.51
CA GLN A 11 -73.60 -26.56 -39.29
C GLN A 11 -74.61 -26.71 -38.15
N ILE A 12 -75.91 -26.69 -38.46
CA ILE A 12 -76.98 -26.90 -37.47
C ILE A 12 -76.93 -28.33 -36.92
N GLU A 13 -76.74 -29.34 -37.77
CA GLU A 13 -76.63 -30.73 -37.32
C GLU A 13 -75.35 -30.99 -36.52
N GLU A 14 -74.24 -30.37 -36.91
CA GLU A 14 -73.00 -30.41 -36.13
C GLU A 14 -73.19 -29.78 -34.74
N ALA A 15 -73.83 -28.60 -34.65
CA ALA A 15 -74.12 -27.95 -33.38
C ALA A 15 -75.06 -28.79 -32.49
N LYS A 16 -76.09 -29.43 -33.07
CA LYS A 16 -76.96 -30.37 -32.34
C LYS A 16 -76.19 -31.59 -31.83
N TYR A 17 -75.25 -32.11 -32.62
CA TYR A 17 -74.40 -33.21 -32.18
C TYR A 17 -73.48 -32.78 -31.02
N GLN A 18 -72.84 -31.62 -31.13
CA GLN A 18 -72.00 -31.06 -30.06
C GLN A 18 -72.79 -30.86 -28.75
N LEU A 19 -74.01 -30.34 -28.84
CA LEU A 19 -74.90 -30.18 -27.67
C LEU A 19 -75.22 -31.53 -27.01
N ARG A 20 -75.53 -32.57 -27.81
CA ARG A 20 -75.77 -33.93 -27.30
C ARG A 20 -74.55 -34.51 -26.60
N VAL A 21 -73.35 -34.25 -27.13
CA VAL A 21 -72.09 -34.66 -26.50
C VAL A 21 -71.87 -33.92 -25.18
N GLU A 22 -72.12 -32.60 -25.13
CA GLU A 22 -71.96 -31.80 -23.90
C GLU A 22 -72.92 -32.25 -22.79
N ILE A 23 -74.18 -32.52 -23.13
CA ILE A 23 -75.18 -33.06 -22.19
C ILE A 23 -74.72 -34.44 -21.69
N ALA A 24 -74.24 -35.31 -22.59
CA ALA A 24 -73.72 -36.62 -22.22
C ALA A 24 -72.49 -36.51 -21.30
N GLU A 25 -71.57 -35.58 -21.55
CA GLU A 25 -70.42 -35.32 -20.67
C GLU A 25 -70.88 -34.88 -19.26
N LYS A 26 -71.87 -33.98 -19.16
CA LYS A 26 -72.44 -33.54 -17.87
C LYS A 26 -73.11 -34.69 -17.11
N CYS A 27 -73.94 -35.48 -17.78
CA CYS A 27 -74.57 -36.64 -17.16
C CYS A 27 -73.53 -37.68 -16.69
N LEU A 28 -72.44 -37.89 -17.44
CA LEU A 28 -71.35 -38.77 -17.03
C LEU A 28 -70.59 -38.23 -15.82
N MET A 29 -70.47 -36.90 -15.66
CA MET A 29 -69.86 -36.29 -14.47
C MET A 29 -70.72 -36.45 -13.21
N GLU A 30 -72.03 -36.61 -13.37
CA GLU A 30 -73.00 -36.86 -12.27
C GLU A 30 -73.26 -38.36 -12.03
N ASP A 31 -72.41 -39.24 -12.57
CA ASP A 31 -72.51 -40.70 -12.46
C ASP A 31 -73.85 -41.28 -12.98
N ALA A 32 -74.49 -40.62 -13.95
CA ALA A 32 -75.75 -41.10 -14.52
C ALA A 32 -75.56 -42.43 -15.28
N PRO A 33 -76.54 -43.34 -15.23
CA PRO A 33 -76.42 -44.65 -15.89
C PRO A 33 -76.35 -44.50 -17.42
N ILE A 34 -75.48 -45.30 -18.07
CA ILE A 34 -75.25 -45.26 -19.53
C ILE A 34 -76.57 -45.37 -20.33
N ASN A 35 -77.50 -46.22 -19.88
CA ASN A 35 -78.79 -46.41 -20.55
C ASN A 35 -79.65 -45.14 -20.55
N PHE A 36 -79.56 -44.33 -19.48
CA PHE A 36 -80.27 -43.05 -19.38
C PHE A 36 -79.67 -42.01 -20.33
N ILE A 37 -78.34 -41.94 -20.41
CA ILE A 37 -77.61 -41.05 -21.32
C ILE A 37 -77.91 -41.40 -22.79
N MET A 38 -77.88 -42.68 -23.14
CA MET A 38 -78.22 -43.15 -24.48
C MET A 38 -79.63 -42.72 -24.88
N LYS A 39 -80.59 -42.81 -23.95
CA LYS A 39 -82.00 -42.45 -24.18
C LYS A 39 -82.20 -40.94 -24.36
N ILE A 40 -81.60 -40.12 -23.49
CA ILE A 40 -81.78 -38.66 -23.53
C ILE A 40 -81.01 -38.02 -24.67
N CYS A 41 -79.76 -38.46 -24.90
CA CYS A 41 -78.90 -37.84 -25.91
C CYS A 41 -79.05 -38.49 -27.29
N SER A 42 -79.87 -39.54 -27.44
CA SER A 42 -79.99 -40.31 -28.69
C SER A 42 -78.63 -40.75 -29.25
N LEU A 43 -77.73 -41.17 -28.35
CA LEU A 43 -76.38 -41.64 -28.67
C LEU A 43 -76.32 -43.16 -28.60
N THR A 44 -75.47 -43.76 -29.43
CA THR A 44 -75.17 -45.19 -29.36
C THR A 44 -74.24 -45.51 -28.18
N LYS A 45 -74.28 -46.77 -27.73
CA LYS A 45 -73.37 -47.25 -26.68
C LYS A 45 -71.88 -47.04 -27.02
N LYS A 46 -71.51 -47.15 -28.30
CA LYS A 46 -70.15 -46.93 -28.78
C LYS A 46 -69.74 -45.46 -28.62
N GLU A 47 -70.61 -44.53 -29.01
CA GLU A 47 -70.37 -43.09 -28.86
C GLU A 47 -70.22 -42.70 -27.39
N VAL A 48 -71.13 -43.14 -26.52
CA VAL A 48 -71.03 -42.89 -25.07
C VAL A 48 -69.71 -43.44 -24.50
N THR A 49 -69.29 -44.64 -24.92
CA THR A 49 -68.00 -45.21 -24.49
C THR A 49 -66.80 -44.38 -24.96
N VAL A 50 -66.85 -43.82 -26.19
CA VAL A 50 -65.81 -42.93 -26.72
C VAL A 50 -65.77 -41.63 -25.92
N ILE A 51 -66.92 -41.04 -25.60
CA ILE A 51 -67.02 -39.84 -24.77
C ILE A 51 -66.43 -40.10 -23.38
N THR A 52 -66.80 -41.21 -22.72
CA THR A 52 -66.24 -41.58 -21.41
C THR A 52 -64.71 -41.73 -21.46
N ARG A 53 -64.17 -42.38 -22.50
CA ARG A 53 -62.71 -42.53 -22.67
C ARG A 53 -62.03 -41.17 -22.90
N SER A 54 -62.66 -40.29 -23.67
CA SER A 54 -62.17 -38.93 -23.93
C SER A 54 -62.11 -38.11 -22.65
N MET A 55 -63.17 -38.13 -21.83
CA MET A 55 -63.21 -37.47 -20.53
C MET A 55 -62.10 -37.96 -19.59
N LYS A 56 -61.94 -39.28 -19.43
CA LYS A 56 -60.86 -39.84 -18.60
C LYS A 56 -59.46 -39.39 -19.06
N ARG A 57 -59.24 -39.27 -20.38
CA ARG A 57 -57.98 -38.74 -20.92
C ARG A 57 -57.80 -37.26 -20.59
N LYS A 58 -58.83 -36.43 -20.76
CA LYS A 58 -58.81 -35.01 -20.38
C LYS A 58 -58.46 -34.85 -18.89
N GLU A 59 -59.11 -35.60 -18.01
CA GLU A 59 -58.84 -35.58 -16.56
C GLU A 59 -57.40 -35.99 -16.23
N TYR A 60 -56.89 -37.05 -16.86
CA TYR A 60 -55.51 -37.49 -16.70
C TYR A 60 -54.52 -36.41 -17.13
N LEU A 61 -54.75 -35.76 -18.28
CA LEU A 61 -53.89 -34.70 -18.80
C LEU A 61 -53.89 -33.49 -17.86
N ILE A 62 -55.05 -33.04 -17.40
CA ILE A 62 -55.16 -31.95 -16.42
C ILE A 62 -54.41 -32.31 -15.13
N SER A 63 -54.55 -33.54 -14.65
CA SER A 63 -53.87 -34.02 -13.44
C SER A 63 -52.35 -34.13 -13.63
N LYS A 64 -51.90 -34.52 -14.82
CA LYS A 64 -50.48 -34.54 -15.18
C LYS A 64 -49.91 -33.12 -15.24
N GLU A 65 -50.58 -32.20 -15.92
CA GLU A 65 -50.17 -30.81 -16.02
C GLU A 65 -50.09 -30.12 -14.64
N LYS A 66 -51.07 -30.38 -13.75
CA LYS A 66 -51.03 -29.90 -12.36
C LYS A 66 -49.82 -30.43 -11.60
N ARG A 67 -49.43 -31.70 -11.80
CA ARG A 67 -48.23 -32.28 -11.17
C ARG A 67 -46.95 -31.67 -11.72
N ASP A 68 -46.86 -31.55 -13.05
CA ASP A 68 -45.70 -30.98 -13.73
C ASP A 68 -45.50 -29.50 -13.33
N LYS A 69 -46.58 -28.72 -13.22
CA LYS A 69 -46.55 -27.33 -12.73
C LYS A 69 -46.03 -27.25 -11.30
N LYS A 70 -46.55 -28.07 -10.38
CA LYS A 70 -46.07 -28.15 -8.99
C LYS A 70 -44.59 -28.51 -8.92
N GLN A 71 -44.14 -29.45 -9.75
CA GLN A 71 -42.74 -29.84 -9.81
C GLN A 71 -41.84 -28.68 -10.28
N ARG A 72 -42.23 -27.97 -11.34
CA ARG A 72 -41.51 -26.78 -11.83
C ARG A 72 -41.43 -25.68 -10.76
N GLU A 73 -42.52 -25.41 -10.04
CA GLU A 73 -42.54 -24.44 -8.94
C GLU A 73 -41.59 -24.84 -7.81
N MET A 74 -41.54 -26.12 -7.43
CA MET A 74 -40.59 -26.61 -6.43
C MET A 74 -39.14 -26.48 -6.90
N GLU A 75 -38.84 -26.80 -8.16
CA GLU A 75 -37.51 -26.65 -8.74
C GLU A 75 -37.07 -25.18 -8.79
N LEU A 76 -37.97 -24.26 -9.15
CA LEU A 76 -37.72 -22.83 -9.13
C LEU A 76 -37.40 -22.33 -7.71
N LYS A 77 -38.22 -22.69 -6.72
CA LYS A 77 -37.96 -22.33 -5.31
C LYS A 77 -36.61 -22.86 -4.82
N LYS A 78 -36.24 -24.10 -5.20
CA LYS A 78 -34.91 -24.66 -4.87
C LYS A 78 -33.79 -23.89 -5.54
N LYS A 79 -33.94 -23.49 -6.81
CA LYS A 79 -32.96 -22.65 -7.53
C LYS A 79 -32.82 -21.28 -6.87
N GLU A 80 -33.91 -20.61 -6.56
CA GLU A 80 -33.91 -19.31 -5.85
C GLU A 80 -33.19 -19.39 -4.49
N GLN A 81 -33.44 -20.44 -3.71
CA GLN A 81 -32.73 -20.66 -2.45
C GLN A 81 -31.22 -20.86 -2.66
N LYS A 82 -30.80 -21.57 -3.71
CA LYS A 82 -29.39 -21.73 -4.06
C LYS A 82 -28.75 -20.39 -4.44
N PHE A 83 -29.41 -19.59 -5.27
CA PHE A 83 -28.94 -18.25 -5.64
C PHE A 83 -28.80 -17.34 -4.41
N LYS A 84 -29.81 -17.31 -3.52
CA LYS A 84 -29.72 -16.55 -2.26
C LYS A 84 -28.51 -16.96 -1.42
N LYS A 85 -28.24 -18.27 -1.27
CA LYS A 85 -27.05 -18.76 -0.56
C LYS A 85 -25.76 -18.31 -1.24
N GLN A 86 -25.69 -18.39 -2.56
CA GLN A 86 -24.53 -17.95 -3.33
C GLN A 86 -24.29 -16.43 -3.19
N ASP A 87 -25.35 -15.62 -3.23
CA ASP A 87 -25.26 -14.17 -3.02
C ASP A 87 -24.75 -13.83 -1.62
N THR A 88 -25.27 -14.51 -0.59
CA THR A 88 -24.77 -14.31 0.79
C THR A 88 -23.30 -14.69 0.94
N GLN A 89 -22.85 -15.80 0.34
CA GLN A 89 -21.45 -16.20 0.34
C GLN A 89 -20.57 -15.17 -0.37
N THR A 90 -21.02 -14.68 -1.53
CA THR A 90 -20.30 -13.67 -2.32
C THR A 90 -20.16 -12.36 -1.55
N ASN A 91 -21.21 -11.93 -0.85
CA ASN A 91 -21.18 -10.72 -0.04
C ASN A 91 -20.25 -10.86 1.17
N ASN A 92 -20.28 -12.02 1.84
CA ASN A 92 -19.37 -12.31 2.95
C ASN A 92 -17.90 -12.30 2.49
N PHE A 93 -17.61 -12.89 1.33
CA PHE A 93 -16.26 -12.88 0.77
C PHE A 93 -15.78 -11.46 0.47
N LYS A 94 -16.62 -10.64 -0.19
CA LYS A 94 -16.31 -9.21 -0.44
C LYS A 94 -16.07 -8.43 0.85
N GLN A 95 -16.80 -8.73 1.93
CA GLN A 95 -16.60 -8.09 3.22
C GLN A 95 -15.24 -8.47 3.84
N ILE A 96 -14.88 -9.75 3.77
CA ILE A 96 -13.58 -10.25 4.23
C ILE A 96 -12.44 -9.61 3.43
N GLU A 97 -12.54 -9.57 2.11
CA GLU A 97 -11.55 -8.90 1.24
C GLU A 97 -11.37 -7.42 1.62
N ARG A 98 -12.47 -6.68 1.79
CA ARG A 98 -12.43 -5.29 2.25
C ARG A 98 -11.73 -5.18 3.60
N GLY A 99 -12.07 -6.04 4.56
CA GLY A 99 -11.40 -6.11 5.87
C GLY A 99 -9.89 -6.29 5.76
N HIS A 100 -9.43 -7.24 4.95
CA HIS A 100 -8.00 -7.48 4.73
C HIS A 100 -7.29 -6.29 4.06
N THR A 101 -7.91 -5.68 3.04
CA THR A 101 -7.32 -4.51 2.37
C THR A 101 -7.17 -3.31 3.31
N THR A 102 -8.17 -3.04 4.14
CA THR A 102 -8.14 -1.98 5.14
C THR A 102 -7.06 -2.27 6.19
N TYR A 103 -7.04 -3.47 6.75
CA TYR A 103 -6.03 -3.88 7.73
C TYR A 103 -4.60 -3.72 7.20
N ASN A 104 -4.34 -4.17 5.97
CA ASN A 104 -3.02 -4.06 5.36
C ASN A 104 -2.64 -2.60 5.04
N LYS A 105 -3.62 -1.74 4.74
CA LYS A 105 -3.39 -0.31 4.56
C LYS A 105 -3.02 0.37 5.88
N GLU A 106 -3.76 0.09 6.94
CA GLU A 106 -3.48 0.61 8.29
C GLU A 106 -2.15 0.11 8.85
N LYS A 107 -1.80 -1.15 8.59
CA LYS A 107 -0.50 -1.70 8.99
C LYS A 107 0.64 -0.97 8.30
N ARG A 108 0.56 -0.77 6.97
CA ARG A 108 1.55 0.01 6.21
C ARG A 108 1.65 1.46 6.68
N GLN A 109 0.51 2.07 7.02
CA GLN A 109 0.48 3.42 7.55
C GLN A 109 1.21 3.51 8.90
N ARG A 110 0.91 2.59 9.83
CA ARG A 110 1.59 2.51 11.13
C ARG A 110 3.10 2.29 10.99
N GLU A 111 3.51 1.40 10.10
CA GLU A 111 4.94 1.16 9.83
C GLU A 111 5.63 2.42 9.28
N ALA A 112 4.97 3.14 8.36
CA ALA A 112 5.49 4.40 7.83
C ALA A 112 5.57 5.51 8.89
N ASP A 113 4.58 5.59 9.79
CA ASP A 113 4.56 6.58 10.86
C ASP A 113 5.67 6.31 11.89
N ILE A 114 5.88 5.05 12.27
CA ILE A 114 7.01 4.65 13.14
C ILE A 114 8.35 5.00 12.48
N GLN A 115 8.53 4.72 11.19
CA GLN A 115 9.76 5.07 10.48
C GLN A 115 10.01 6.58 10.45
N ARG A 116 8.96 7.39 10.29
CA ARG A 116 9.06 8.86 10.36
C ARG A 116 9.45 9.34 11.75
N GLU A 117 8.89 8.75 12.80
CA GLU A 117 9.23 9.07 14.19
C GLU A 117 10.70 8.77 14.49
N ILE A 118 11.19 7.58 14.11
CA ILE A 118 12.60 7.20 14.25
C ILE A 118 13.51 8.17 13.49
N ALA A 119 13.16 8.54 12.26
CA ALA A 119 13.94 9.48 11.46
C ALA A 119 13.99 10.88 12.10
N ALA A 120 12.86 11.35 12.65
CA ALA A 120 12.78 12.63 13.35
C ALA A 120 13.62 12.63 14.64
N GLU A 121 13.56 11.55 15.42
CA GLU A 121 14.35 11.40 16.65
C GLU A 121 15.86 11.34 16.36
N ASN A 122 16.27 10.57 15.35
CA ASN A 122 17.65 10.53 14.90
C ASN A 122 18.16 11.90 14.47
N THR A 123 17.34 12.66 13.75
CA THR A 123 17.67 14.04 13.34
C THR A 123 17.82 14.95 14.56
N ARG A 124 16.92 14.86 15.53
CA ARG A 124 16.98 15.62 16.78
C ARG A 124 18.25 15.29 17.58
N LEU A 125 18.60 14.01 17.71
CA LEU A 125 19.82 13.57 18.40
C LEU A 125 21.09 14.09 17.70
N LEU A 126 21.12 14.07 16.37
CA LEU A 126 22.23 14.62 15.59
C LEU A 126 22.40 16.12 15.87
N LEU A 127 21.31 16.89 15.83
CA LEU A 127 21.34 18.33 16.11
C LEU A 127 21.81 18.63 17.54
N GLN A 128 21.40 17.81 18.52
CA GLN A 128 21.85 17.97 19.90
C GLN A 128 23.35 17.68 20.04
N LYS A 129 23.86 16.65 19.36
CA LYS A 129 25.31 16.36 19.33
C LYS A 129 26.09 17.51 18.71
N LEU A 130 25.65 18.04 17.58
CA LEU A 130 26.28 19.18 16.92
C LEU A 130 26.34 20.42 17.83
N LYS A 131 25.23 20.73 18.52
CA LYS A 131 25.17 21.84 19.47
C LYS A 131 26.14 21.64 20.64
N ASN A 132 26.23 20.43 21.19
CA ASN A 132 27.17 20.11 22.25
C ASN A 132 28.63 20.19 21.79
N ASP A 133 28.92 19.75 20.56
CA ASP A 133 30.26 19.85 19.97
C ASP A 133 30.68 21.31 19.74
N GLU A 134 29.76 22.19 19.36
CA GLU A 134 30.01 23.63 19.28
C GLU A 134 30.31 24.24 20.64
N ILE A 135 29.52 23.90 21.68
CA ILE A 135 29.77 24.36 23.05
C ILE A 135 31.15 23.88 23.53
N ASN A 136 31.48 22.61 23.31
CA ASN A 136 32.77 22.04 23.70
C ASN A 136 33.95 22.70 22.97
N LYS A 137 33.79 23.04 21.69
CA LYS A 137 34.80 23.80 20.93
C LYS A 137 35.00 25.19 21.51
N GLN A 138 33.92 25.91 21.82
CA GLN A 138 33.99 27.24 22.42
C GLN A 138 34.67 27.21 23.79
N GLN A 139 34.35 26.21 24.63
CA GLN A 139 34.97 26.07 25.93
C GLN A 139 36.49 25.80 25.80
N LYS A 140 36.90 24.91 24.90
CA LYS A 140 38.32 24.66 24.63
C LYS A 140 39.08 25.91 24.15
N ILE A 141 38.42 26.79 23.40
CA ILE A 141 39.02 28.07 22.98
C ILE A 141 39.21 28.97 24.20
N LYS A 142 38.18 29.13 25.04
CA LYS A 142 38.28 29.91 26.28
C LYS A 142 39.37 29.39 27.22
N ASP A 143 39.42 28.07 27.45
CA ASP A 143 40.42 27.46 28.33
C ASP A 143 41.85 27.71 27.81
N LYS A 144 42.05 27.71 26.48
CA LYS A 144 43.33 28.06 25.85
C LYS A 144 43.68 29.54 26.03
N GLU A 145 42.72 30.44 25.81
CA GLU A 145 42.90 31.88 26.00
C GLU A 145 43.24 32.22 27.45
N GLU A 146 42.54 31.62 28.42
CA GLU A 146 42.82 31.79 29.85
C GLU A 146 44.22 31.27 30.24
N ALA A 147 44.63 30.12 29.71
CA ALA A 147 45.96 29.57 29.93
C ALA A 147 47.07 30.47 29.34
N GLU A 148 46.83 31.08 28.17
CA GLU A 148 47.77 32.01 27.56
C GLU A 148 47.92 33.30 28.38
N ILE A 149 46.81 33.86 28.86
CA ILE A 149 46.81 35.03 29.76
C ILE A 149 47.60 34.72 31.05
N LEU A 150 47.39 33.55 31.65
CA LEU A 150 48.11 33.14 32.85
C LEU A 150 49.63 33.05 32.60
N ARG A 151 50.04 32.42 31.49
CA ARG A 151 51.46 32.35 31.07
C ARG A 151 52.05 33.73 30.86
N GLU A 152 51.32 34.65 30.24
CA GLU A 152 51.77 36.02 30.02
C GLU A 152 51.96 36.77 31.35
N GLN A 153 51.04 36.59 32.32
CA GLN A 153 51.17 37.16 33.66
C GLN A 153 52.39 36.60 34.41
N GLU A 154 52.63 35.29 34.33
CA GLU A 154 53.81 34.65 34.93
C GLU A 154 55.11 35.17 34.31
N LEU A 155 55.17 35.29 32.98
CA LEU A 155 56.28 35.89 32.26
C LEU A 155 56.52 37.34 32.71
N LYS A 156 55.48 38.17 32.81
CA LYS A 156 55.57 39.54 33.33
C LYS A 156 56.13 39.58 34.75
N LYS A 157 55.68 38.69 35.63
CA LYS A 157 56.22 38.56 37.01
C LYS A 157 57.69 38.14 37.01
N ARG A 158 58.08 37.21 36.14
CA ARG A 158 59.47 36.71 36.01
C ARG A 158 60.41 37.79 35.47
N ILE A 159 59.99 38.53 34.44
CA ILE A 159 60.72 39.69 33.91
C ILE A 159 60.89 40.77 34.99
N LYS A 160 59.85 41.05 35.79
CA LYS A 160 59.96 42.00 36.91
C LYS A 160 61.00 41.56 37.95
N ARG A 161 61.08 40.26 38.28
CA ARG A 161 62.10 39.71 39.19
C ARG A 161 63.51 39.86 38.61
N ILE A 162 63.72 39.44 37.36
CA ILE A 162 65.01 39.58 36.66
C ILE A 162 65.44 41.06 36.58
N LYS A 163 64.52 41.99 36.31
CA LYS A 163 64.80 43.44 36.32
C LYS A 163 65.17 43.98 37.70
N LYS A 164 64.65 43.40 38.79
CA LYS A 164 65.05 43.76 40.16
C LYS A 164 66.42 43.18 40.49
N GLU A 165 66.65 41.91 40.18
CA GLU A 165 67.93 41.22 40.40
C GLU A 165 69.08 41.91 39.64
N SER A 166 68.86 42.29 38.38
CA SER A 166 69.83 43.05 37.57
C SER A 166 70.04 44.51 38.01
N LYS A 167 69.14 45.10 38.82
CA LYS A 167 69.37 46.39 39.48
C LYS A 167 70.18 46.26 40.77
N VAL A 168 70.19 45.08 41.40
CA VAL A 168 70.93 44.78 42.63
C VAL A 168 72.37 44.35 42.32
N SER A 169 72.63 43.77 41.14
CA SER A 169 73.99 43.48 40.66
C SER A 169 74.53 44.59 39.75
N LYS A 170 75.19 45.59 40.33
CA LYS A 170 76.25 46.31 39.60
C LYS A 170 77.45 45.37 39.45
N THR A 171 77.47 44.53 38.42
CA THR A 171 78.71 44.06 37.78
C THR A 171 78.43 43.38 36.44
N SER A 172 78.98 44.00 35.40
CA SER A 172 79.53 43.47 34.14
C SER A 172 79.26 42.01 33.73
N LYS A 173 78.87 41.87 32.44
CA LYS A 173 79.03 40.69 31.55
C LYS A 173 78.05 39.52 31.70
N GLU A 174 76.76 39.73 31.45
CA GLU A 174 75.89 38.58 31.10
C GLU A 174 74.66 38.92 30.22
N ILE A 175 74.67 40.07 29.54
CA ILE A 175 73.55 40.51 28.70
C ILE A 175 73.57 39.84 27.30
N THR A 176 74.68 39.23 26.89
CA THR A 176 74.84 38.68 25.53
C THR A 176 74.34 37.24 25.34
N LYS A 177 73.96 36.52 26.40
CA LYS A 177 73.46 35.12 26.30
C LYS A 177 71.94 35.00 26.18
N ILE A 178 71.19 36.05 26.51
CA ILE A 178 69.72 36.02 26.59
C ILE A 178 69.06 36.13 25.20
N THR A 179 69.78 36.59 24.18
CA THR A 179 69.28 36.65 22.79
C THR A 179 69.28 35.28 22.10
N LYS A 180 70.01 34.29 22.62
CA LYS A 180 70.12 32.95 22.00
C LYS A 180 68.98 32.00 22.39
N VAL A 181 68.34 32.22 23.55
CA VAL A 181 67.17 31.43 24.01
C VAL A 181 65.86 31.89 23.34
N LYS A 182 65.84 33.10 22.75
CA LYS A 182 64.65 33.64 22.07
C LYS A 182 64.35 33.04 20.69
N LYS A 183 65.26 32.23 20.13
CA LYS A 183 65.07 31.58 18.82
C LYS A 183 64.71 30.09 18.88
N GLU A 184 64.73 29.46 20.06
CA GLU A 184 64.46 28.00 20.19
C GLU A 184 63.10 27.67 20.84
N PHE A 185 62.27 28.66 21.18
CA PHE A 185 60.99 28.44 21.87
C PHE A 185 59.74 28.99 21.16
N LEU A 186 59.86 29.31 19.86
CA LEU A 186 58.74 29.85 19.06
C LEU A 186 58.52 29.12 17.72
N GLU A 187 59.09 27.92 17.55
CA GLU A 187 58.84 27.09 16.37
C GLU A 187 58.50 25.67 16.79
N ASP A 188 57.25 25.42 17.21
CA ASP A 188 56.72 24.05 17.27
C ASP A 188 55.19 23.95 17.10
N GLU A 189 54.54 24.94 16.48
CA GLU A 189 53.08 24.90 16.26
C GLU A 189 52.59 25.05 14.81
N ASN A 190 53.43 25.10 13.77
CA ASN A 190 52.84 25.22 12.42
C ASN A 190 53.64 24.74 11.20
N THR A 191 54.28 23.59 11.29
CA THR A 191 54.92 22.96 10.12
C THR A 191 54.33 21.58 9.84
N LEU A 192 53.04 21.55 9.44
CA LEU A 192 52.59 20.50 8.52
C LEU A 192 53.61 20.43 7.38
N SER A 193 54.23 19.27 7.22
CA SER A 193 55.18 19.03 6.14
C SER A 193 54.52 19.39 4.81
N ARG A 194 55.31 19.86 3.82
CA ARG A 194 54.81 20.24 2.49
C ARG A 194 53.89 19.17 1.90
N LYS A 195 54.19 17.89 2.17
CA LYS A 195 53.36 16.74 1.78
C LYS A 195 52.00 16.70 2.48
N GLN A 196 51.95 16.98 3.79
CA GLN A 196 50.69 16.94 4.54
C GLN A 196 49.77 18.12 4.18
N LYS A 197 50.34 19.32 3.93
CA LYS A 197 49.58 20.47 3.42
C LYS A 197 48.98 20.16 2.04
N MET A 198 49.76 19.51 1.17
CA MET A 198 49.31 19.06 -0.14
C MET A 198 48.17 18.04 -0.04
N ILE A 199 48.31 17.01 0.81
CA ILE A 199 47.26 16.00 1.03
C ILE A 199 45.98 16.65 1.56
N ALA A 200 46.07 17.54 2.54
CA ALA A 200 44.91 18.24 3.08
C ALA A 200 44.21 19.10 2.03
N SER A 201 44.99 19.83 1.21
CA SER A 201 44.43 20.66 0.14
C SER A 201 43.74 19.83 -0.95
N VAL A 202 44.34 18.71 -1.37
CA VAL A 202 43.76 17.82 -2.39
C VAL A 202 42.55 17.07 -1.84
N GLY A 203 42.62 16.56 -0.60
CA GLY A 203 41.48 15.90 0.07
C GLY A 203 40.27 16.81 0.23
N ASN A 204 40.50 18.10 0.53
CA ASN A 204 39.41 19.09 0.57
C ASN A 204 38.78 19.33 -0.81
N CYS A 205 39.54 19.19 -1.91
CA CYS A 205 38.98 19.27 -3.26
C CYS A 205 38.08 18.04 -3.57
N TYR A 206 38.51 16.85 -3.16
CA TYR A 206 37.73 15.61 -3.29
C TYR A 206 36.41 15.69 -2.52
N LEU A 207 36.45 16.13 -1.26
CA LEU A 207 35.25 16.29 -0.41
C LEU A 207 34.25 17.32 -0.98
N ARG A 208 34.72 18.27 -1.78
CA ARG A 208 33.89 19.25 -2.49
C ARG A 208 33.40 18.78 -3.86
N GLY A 209 33.73 17.55 -4.27
CA GLY A 209 33.31 16.98 -5.55
C GLY A 209 34.00 17.56 -6.78
N LEU A 210 35.17 18.21 -6.61
CA LEU A 210 35.92 18.80 -7.72
C LEU A 210 36.62 17.72 -8.53
N ASP A 211 36.72 17.93 -9.85
CA ASP A 211 37.46 17.03 -10.73
C ASP A 211 38.98 17.17 -10.56
N ILE A 212 39.73 16.21 -11.11
CA ILE A 212 41.20 16.15 -10.97
C ILE A 212 41.86 17.39 -11.59
N LYS A 213 41.33 17.92 -12.69
CA LYS A 213 41.89 19.09 -13.39
C LYS A 213 41.75 20.35 -12.54
N GLN A 214 40.59 20.53 -11.88
CA GLN A 214 40.32 21.61 -10.96
C GLN A 214 41.12 21.46 -9.67
N ALA A 215 41.25 20.24 -9.14
CA ALA A 215 42.03 19.98 -7.94
C ALA A 215 43.52 20.30 -8.11
N VAL A 216 44.11 20.07 -9.29
CA VAL A 216 45.49 20.49 -9.62
C VAL A 216 45.66 22.00 -9.54
N ILE A 217 44.70 22.76 -10.11
CA ILE A 217 44.73 24.23 -10.12
C ILE A 217 44.61 24.77 -8.70
N PHE A 218 43.66 24.25 -7.91
CA PHE A 218 43.37 24.74 -6.55
C PHE A 218 44.44 24.33 -5.52
N SER A 219 44.93 23.09 -5.58
CA SER A 219 45.92 22.59 -4.62
C SER A 219 47.36 22.94 -4.98
N ARG A 220 47.62 23.41 -6.21
CA ARG A 220 48.95 23.63 -6.78
C ARG A 220 49.86 22.39 -6.69
N ALA A 221 49.26 21.20 -6.63
CA ALA A 221 49.95 19.91 -6.63
C ALA A 221 50.12 19.39 -8.06
N SER A 222 51.05 18.46 -8.27
CA SER A 222 51.18 17.82 -9.58
C SER A 222 49.97 16.93 -9.89
N LYS A 223 49.66 16.74 -11.17
CA LYS A 223 48.54 15.88 -11.60
C LYS A 223 48.65 14.45 -11.05
N GLU A 224 49.87 13.92 -11.02
CA GLU A 224 50.18 12.58 -10.52
C GLU A 224 49.97 12.45 -9.01
N ASP A 225 50.23 13.51 -8.23
CA ASP A 225 50.00 13.51 -6.79
C ASP A 225 48.50 13.58 -6.47
N VAL A 226 47.74 14.38 -7.23
CA VAL A 226 46.28 14.48 -7.10
C VAL A 226 45.61 13.14 -7.41
N GLU A 227 46.00 12.48 -8.51
CA GLU A 227 45.49 11.16 -8.90
C GLU A 227 45.77 10.09 -7.84
N ARG A 228 47.01 10.05 -7.32
CA ARG A 228 47.37 9.13 -6.23
C ARG A 228 46.51 9.32 -4.99
N ILE A 229 46.27 10.57 -4.59
CA ILE A 229 45.47 10.90 -3.40
C ILE A 229 43.99 10.56 -3.65
N TYR A 230 43.41 10.92 -4.80
CA TYR A 230 42.02 10.60 -5.14
C TYR A 230 41.77 9.08 -5.14
N ASN A 231 42.67 8.32 -5.76
CA ASN A 231 42.57 6.87 -5.80
C ASN A 231 42.69 6.23 -4.41
N SER A 232 43.46 6.84 -3.50
CA SER A 232 43.54 6.38 -2.11
C SER A 232 42.24 6.58 -1.31
N PHE A 233 41.39 7.56 -1.68
CA PHE A 233 40.07 7.76 -1.08
C PHE A 233 39.00 6.86 -1.70
N LYS A 234 39.17 6.42 -2.95
CA LYS A 234 38.19 5.61 -3.68
C LYS A 234 38.30 4.10 -3.39
N ASN A 235 39.47 3.64 -2.93
CA ASN A 235 39.75 2.22 -2.65
C ASN A 235 39.62 1.83 -1.16
N LYS A 236 38.71 2.47 -0.42
CA LYS A 236 38.31 2.11 0.95
C LYS A 236 36.81 1.85 0.99
#